data_AF-A0AAV3P5D9-F1
#
_entry.id   AF-A0AAV3P5D9-F1
#
_cell.length_a   1.000
_cell.length_b   1.000
_cell.length_c   1.000
_cell.angle_alpha   90.00
_cell.angle_beta   90.00
_cell.angle_gamma   90.00
#
_symmetry.space_group_name_H-M   'P 1'
#
loop_
_entity.id
_entity.type
_entity.pdbx_description
1 polymer ?
#
loop_
_entity_poly.entity_id
_entity_poly.type
_entity_poly.pdbx_seq_one_letter_code
_entity_poly.pdbx_strand_id
1 'polypeptide(L)'
;MLSASHENLHVVLNPADCNLDNIDEDDFVYCWSGARATVGITGGKYCFGCQILVARPVYMEDIPVDQQREFRVGISSVDDPVGNLGDTLRSFGYGVTGKFSNDGKFSDYGERFGVSDVIICCMDLETKPLASIAFYKNGKWLGVAKYFDVGNLSGSALFPHVLLKNMVVLLQFSREDGLIPVQGFKPSSCAIEDGIAVLGPTLSHEHDCELTMLVGLPASGKTTWAEKWVNEHPEKRYVLFGTNLALDQMKVSAFSICYNSFFD
;
A
#
# COMPACT_ATOMS: atom_id res chain seq x y z
N MET A 1 25.41 -24.77 16.34
CA MET A 1 26.06 -23.55 15.81
C MET A 1 26.16 -23.73 14.30
N LEU A 2 25.05 -23.51 13.60
CA LEU A 2 25.02 -23.43 12.14
C LEU A 2 24.62 -21.98 11.86
N SER A 3 25.58 -21.21 11.36
CA SER A 3 25.34 -19.86 10.88
C SER A 3 24.32 -19.96 9.75
N ALA A 4 23.12 -19.42 9.97
CA ALA A 4 22.25 -19.05 8.88
C ALA A 4 23.06 -18.11 7.99
N SER A 5 23.41 -18.60 6.79
CA SER A 5 23.99 -17.79 5.73
C SER A 5 23.15 -16.53 5.59
N HIS A 6 23.80 -15.37 5.53
CA HIS A 6 23.18 -14.13 5.10
C HIS A 6 22.76 -14.34 3.63
N GLU A 7 21.60 -14.96 3.41
CA GLU A 7 20.90 -14.77 2.15
C GLU A 7 20.68 -13.27 2.02
N ASN A 8 21.11 -12.68 0.90
CA ASN A 8 20.93 -11.26 0.63
C ASN A 8 19.45 -10.94 0.73
N LEU A 9 19.05 -10.35 1.85
CA LEU A 9 17.66 -9.99 2.10
C LEU A 9 17.35 -8.79 1.21
N HIS A 10 16.86 -9.05 0.00
CA HIS A 10 16.43 -8.02 -0.92
C HIS A 10 15.04 -7.51 -0.53
N VAL A 11 14.91 -6.18 -0.45
CA VAL A 11 13.59 -5.55 -0.24
C VAL A 11 12.81 -5.64 -1.54
N VAL A 12 11.62 -6.24 -1.49
CA VAL A 12 10.73 -6.44 -2.63
C VAL A 12 9.28 -6.18 -2.21
N LEU A 13 8.34 -6.13 -3.16
CA LEU A 13 6.91 -6.21 -2.80
C LEU A 13 6.60 -7.57 -2.18
N ASN A 14 5.82 -7.58 -1.11
CA ASN A 14 5.58 -8.76 -0.29
C ASN A 14 4.33 -9.52 -0.76
N PRO A 15 4.46 -10.74 -1.29
CA PRO A 15 3.32 -11.55 -1.71
C PRO A 15 2.40 -11.99 -0.56
N ALA A 16 2.91 -11.98 0.69
CA ALA A 16 2.11 -12.23 1.88
C ALA A 16 1.32 -10.99 2.33
N ASP A 17 1.53 -9.85 1.68
CA ASP A 17 0.99 -8.57 2.07
C ASP A 17 0.52 -7.74 0.87
N CYS A 18 -0.35 -8.37 0.07
CA CYS A 18 -1.05 -7.80 -1.08
C CYS A 18 -2.53 -8.23 -1.08
N ASN A 19 -3.42 -7.52 -1.79
CA ASN A 19 -4.86 -7.86 -1.83
C ASN A 19 -5.38 -8.40 -3.18
N LEU A 20 -4.83 -8.03 -4.35
CA LEU A 20 -5.38 -8.44 -5.66
C LEU A 20 -4.37 -8.32 -6.83
N ASP A 21 -3.29 -9.08 -6.86
CA ASP A 21 -2.26 -8.90 -7.93
C ASP A 21 -2.39 -9.81 -9.17
N ASN A 22 -3.27 -10.81 -9.21
CA ASN A 22 -3.19 -11.87 -10.25
C ASN A 22 -4.52 -12.39 -10.81
N ILE A 23 -5.58 -11.58 -10.88
CA ILE A 23 -6.81 -11.99 -11.58
C ILE A 23 -6.86 -11.26 -12.94
N ASP A 24 -6.31 -11.90 -13.97
CA ASP A 24 -6.36 -11.48 -15.39
C ASP A 24 -7.77 -11.71 -15.98
N GLU A 25 -8.80 -11.21 -15.30
CA GLU A 25 -10.17 -11.21 -15.80
C GLU A 25 -10.64 -9.77 -15.99
N ASP A 26 -11.28 -9.49 -17.13
CA ASP A 26 -11.78 -8.18 -17.53
C ASP A 26 -12.70 -7.53 -16.48
N ASP A 27 -13.26 -8.32 -15.57
CA ASP A 27 -14.20 -7.89 -14.52
C ASP A 27 -13.53 -7.18 -13.32
N PHE A 28 -12.21 -7.32 -13.14
CA PHE A 28 -11.48 -6.72 -12.01
C PHE A 28 -10.82 -5.37 -12.34
N VAL A 29 -11.09 -4.80 -13.53
CA VAL A 29 -10.60 -3.47 -13.93
C VAL A 29 -11.09 -2.35 -13.00
N TYR A 30 -12.13 -2.60 -12.20
CA TYR A 30 -12.63 -1.67 -11.20
C TYR A 30 -11.86 -1.73 -9.88
N CYS A 31 -11.11 -2.81 -9.63
CA CYS A 31 -10.51 -3.07 -8.34
C CYS A 31 -9.15 -2.39 -8.15
N TRP A 32 -8.91 -1.93 -6.92
CA TRP A 32 -7.60 -1.53 -6.44
C TRP A 32 -6.78 -2.76 -6.02
N SER A 33 -5.53 -2.82 -6.47
CA SER A 33 -4.50 -3.72 -5.94
C SER A 33 -3.47 -2.93 -5.15
N GLY A 34 -3.18 -3.35 -3.94
CA GLY A 34 -2.17 -2.77 -3.06
C GLY A 34 -1.18 -3.83 -2.61
N ALA A 35 0.06 -3.40 -2.39
CA ALA A 35 1.12 -4.23 -1.86
C ALA A 35 2.09 -3.40 -1.00
N ARG A 36 2.53 -3.98 0.11
CA ARG A 36 3.61 -3.43 0.95
C ARG A 36 4.95 -4.11 0.65
N ALA A 37 6.04 -3.44 0.96
CA ALA A 37 7.36 -4.05 0.87
C ALA A 37 7.58 -5.12 1.97
N THR A 38 8.55 -6.00 1.77
CA THR A 38 8.95 -7.02 2.76
C THR A 38 9.62 -6.44 4.01
N VAL A 39 10.05 -5.18 3.95
CA VAL A 39 10.77 -4.50 5.04
C VAL A 39 10.10 -3.18 5.38
N GLY A 40 9.80 -3.03 6.67
CA GLY A 40 9.31 -1.81 7.30
C GLY A 40 10.42 -1.12 8.09
N ILE A 41 10.22 0.16 8.37
CA ILE A 41 11.23 1.06 8.93
C ILE A 41 10.70 1.67 10.22
N THR A 42 11.50 1.65 11.28
CA THR A 42 11.12 2.15 12.62
C THR A 42 11.78 3.46 13.03
N GLY A 43 12.82 3.90 12.30
CA GLY A 43 13.58 5.11 12.62
C GLY A 43 14.43 5.58 11.43
N GLY A 44 15.20 6.66 11.63
CA GLY A 44 16.12 7.19 10.61
C GLY A 44 15.44 7.92 9.45
N LYS A 45 16.21 8.15 8.38
CA LYS A 45 15.77 8.87 7.17
C LYS A 45 16.00 8.02 5.93
N TYR A 46 14.90 7.57 5.34
CA TYR A 46 14.93 6.63 4.21
C TYR A 46 14.01 7.06 3.08
N CYS A 47 14.31 6.57 1.89
CA CYS A 47 13.51 6.82 0.71
C CYS A 47 13.43 5.58 -0.18
N PHE A 48 12.37 5.51 -0.98
CA PHE A 48 12.21 4.54 -2.05
C PHE A 48 11.58 5.22 -3.26
N GLY A 49 11.86 4.69 -4.44
CA GLY A 49 11.37 5.18 -5.72
C GLY A 49 10.21 4.36 -6.24
N CYS A 50 9.38 5.00 -7.05
CA CYS A 50 8.37 4.37 -7.86
C CYS A 50 8.37 5.02 -9.25
N GLN A 51 8.67 4.24 -10.27
CA GLN A 51 8.55 4.67 -11.67
C GLN A 51 7.28 4.10 -12.27
N ILE A 52 6.51 4.95 -12.94
CA ILE A 52 5.29 4.53 -13.61
C ILE A 52 5.63 4.10 -15.03
N LEU A 53 5.47 2.81 -15.32
CA LEU A 53 5.93 2.21 -16.56
C LEU A 53 4.87 2.29 -17.67
N VAL A 54 3.69 1.75 -17.40
CA VAL A 54 2.65 1.55 -18.40
C VAL A 54 1.29 1.70 -17.74
N ALA A 55 0.35 2.25 -18.49
CA ALA A 55 -1.04 2.25 -18.12
C ALA A 55 -1.77 1.16 -18.92
N ARG A 56 -2.47 0.25 -18.23
CA ARG A 56 -3.14 -0.88 -18.91
C ARG A 56 -4.26 -0.35 -19.81
N PRO A 57 -4.44 -0.90 -21.02
CA PRO A 57 -5.62 -0.61 -21.83
C PRO A 57 -6.82 -1.25 -21.12
N VAL A 58 -7.72 -0.42 -20.63
CA VAL A 58 -8.95 -0.84 -19.97
C VAL A 58 -10.11 -0.09 -20.57
N TYR A 59 -11.25 -0.76 -20.69
CA TYR A 59 -12.49 -0.16 -21.14
C TYR A 59 -13.51 -0.27 -20.03
N MET A 60 -13.86 0.87 -19.43
CA MET A 60 -14.93 0.98 -18.46
C MET A 60 -15.95 1.95 -19.03
N GLU A 61 -17.09 1.42 -19.47
CA GLU A 61 -18.15 2.20 -20.12
C GLU A 61 -18.66 3.34 -19.22
N ASP A 62 -18.74 3.09 -17.91
CA ASP A 62 -19.35 3.98 -16.94
C ASP A 62 -18.37 4.97 -16.28
N ILE A 63 -17.06 4.86 -16.55
CA ILE A 63 -16.02 5.65 -15.87
C ILE A 63 -15.30 6.57 -16.86
N PRO A 64 -15.21 7.89 -16.60
CA PRO A 64 -14.42 8.82 -17.41
C PRO A 64 -12.97 8.34 -17.58
N VAL A 65 -12.41 8.46 -18.79
CA VAL A 65 -11.07 7.95 -19.13
C VAL A 65 -9.97 8.45 -18.18
N ASP A 66 -10.09 9.68 -17.67
CA ASP A 66 -9.16 10.28 -16.73
C ASP A 66 -9.28 9.75 -15.28
N GLN A 67 -10.34 8.98 -14.98
CA GLN A 67 -10.63 8.36 -13.69
C GLN A 67 -10.51 6.82 -13.72
N GLN A 68 -10.34 6.23 -14.91
CA GLN A 68 -10.13 4.79 -15.09
C GLN A 68 -8.81 4.29 -14.50
N ARG A 69 -7.87 5.21 -14.22
CA ARG A 69 -6.53 4.89 -13.77
C ARG A 69 -6.25 5.67 -12.51
N GLU A 70 -5.96 4.93 -11.46
CA GLU A 70 -5.57 5.52 -10.20
C GLU A 70 -4.31 4.87 -9.67
N PHE A 71 -3.53 5.67 -8.96
CA PHE A 71 -2.27 5.25 -8.40
C PHE A 71 -1.98 6.08 -7.16
N ARG A 72 -1.52 5.43 -6.09
CA ARG A 72 -0.98 6.06 -4.88
C ARG A 72 0.30 5.36 -4.46
N VAL A 73 1.27 6.15 -4.03
CA VAL A 73 2.51 5.69 -3.40
C VAL A 73 2.67 6.35 -2.05
N GLY A 74 3.23 5.62 -1.09
CA GLY A 74 3.55 6.17 0.21
C GLY A 74 3.92 5.09 1.21
N ILE A 75 3.48 5.25 2.46
CA ILE A 75 3.83 4.31 3.53
C ILE A 75 2.62 4.00 4.40
N SER A 76 2.56 2.79 4.96
CA SER A 76 1.58 2.47 5.99
C SER A 76 2.08 1.45 7.01
N SER A 77 1.39 1.36 8.15
CA SER A 77 1.62 0.29 9.13
C SER A 77 1.15 -1.05 8.57
N VAL A 78 1.74 -2.17 9.01
CA VAL A 78 1.31 -3.54 8.66
C VAL A 78 -0.11 -3.88 9.13
N ASP A 79 -0.56 -3.22 10.20
CA ASP A 79 -1.88 -3.42 10.81
C ASP A 79 -3.01 -2.75 10.01
N ASP A 80 -2.68 -1.84 9.08
CA ASP A 80 -3.67 -1.22 8.22
C ASP A 80 -4.06 -2.17 7.08
N PRO A 81 -5.30 -2.14 6.57
CA PRO A 81 -5.66 -2.92 5.38
C PRO A 81 -4.83 -2.47 4.17
N VAL A 82 -4.20 -3.42 3.48
CA VAL A 82 -3.32 -3.12 2.33
C VAL A 82 -4.07 -2.44 1.16
N GLY A 83 -5.37 -2.66 1.01
CA GLY A 83 -6.19 -1.98 0.00
C GLY A 83 -6.46 -0.49 0.25
N ASN A 84 -6.04 0.06 1.40
CA ASN A 84 -6.55 1.32 1.93
C ASN A 84 -5.44 2.37 2.15
N LEU A 85 -4.51 2.50 1.19
CA LEU A 85 -3.42 3.48 1.27
C LEU A 85 -3.96 4.93 1.35
N GLY A 86 -3.73 5.56 2.50
CA GLY A 86 -4.18 6.92 2.84
C GLY A 86 -5.47 6.99 3.66
N ASP A 87 -6.14 5.87 3.95
CA ASP A 87 -7.47 5.90 4.57
C ASP A 87 -7.43 5.78 6.10
N THR A 88 -6.30 5.36 6.68
CA THR A 88 -6.12 5.26 8.13
C THR A 88 -5.13 6.30 8.64
N LEU A 89 -5.12 6.52 9.97
CA LEU A 89 -4.20 7.44 10.63
C LEU A 89 -2.72 7.10 10.36
N ARG A 90 -2.39 5.82 10.24
CA ARG A 90 -1.02 5.30 10.07
C ARG A 90 -0.68 4.99 8.61
N SER A 91 -1.51 5.46 7.67
CA SER A 91 -1.37 5.23 6.24
C SER A 91 -1.33 6.57 5.50
N PHE A 92 -0.26 6.81 4.74
CA PHE A 92 0.04 8.09 4.11
C PHE A 92 0.29 7.86 2.62
N GLY A 93 -0.53 8.43 1.75
CA GLY A 93 -0.46 8.22 0.30
C GLY A 93 -0.31 9.53 -0.47
N TYR A 94 0.37 9.48 -1.61
CA TYR A 94 0.41 10.52 -2.61
C TYR A 94 -0.09 9.97 -3.94
N GLY A 95 -1.16 10.56 -4.45
CA GLY A 95 -1.88 10.06 -5.61
C GLY A 95 -1.59 10.80 -6.90
N VAL A 96 -1.83 10.12 -8.02
CA VAL A 96 -1.66 10.59 -9.41
C VAL A 96 -2.34 11.94 -9.70
N THR A 97 -3.37 12.29 -8.94
CA THR A 97 -4.14 13.54 -9.02
C THR A 97 -3.45 14.74 -8.36
N GLY A 98 -2.28 14.56 -7.76
CA GLY A 98 -1.56 15.61 -7.02
C GLY A 98 -2.01 15.77 -5.57
N LYS A 99 -2.86 14.86 -5.08
CA LYS A 99 -3.40 14.90 -3.72
C LYS A 99 -2.63 14.00 -2.78
N PHE A 100 -2.45 14.47 -1.55
CA PHE A 100 -1.99 13.67 -0.43
C PHE A 100 -3.19 13.13 0.35
N SER A 101 -3.12 11.87 0.79
CA SER A 101 -4.15 11.18 1.55
C SER A 101 -3.61 10.65 2.88
N ASN A 102 -4.33 10.92 3.97
CA ASN A 102 -4.11 10.33 5.28
C ASN A 102 -5.38 10.45 6.12
N ASP A 103 -5.70 9.44 6.95
CA ASP A 103 -6.90 9.44 7.80
C ASP A 103 -8.20 9.66 7.00
N GLY A 104 -8.27 9.10 5.79
CA GLY A 104 -9.41 9.22 4.87
C GLY A 104 -9.62 10.62 4.29
N LYS A 105 -8.69 11.55 4.54
CA LYS A 105 -8.75 12.94 4.07
C LYS A 105 -7.78 13.14 2.92
N PHE A 106 -8.26 13.83 1.89
CA PHE A 106 -7.50 14.13 0.68
C PHE A 106 -7.27 15.65 0.57
N SER A 107 -6.01 16.06 0.52
CA SER A 107 -5.60 17.47 0.42
C SER A 107 -4.73 17.71 -0.80
N ASP A 108 -4.85 18.89 -1.43
CA ASP A 108 -3.93 19.30 -2.49
C ASP A 108 -2.52 19.43 -1.91
N TYR A 109 -1.52 18.90 -2.62
CA TYR A 109 -0.15 18.84 -2.12
C TYR A 109 0.88 19.07 -3.21
N GLY A 110 0.89 18.19 -4.21
CA GLY A 110 1.92 18.16 -5.24
C GLY A 110 1.35 18.37 -6.63
N GLU A 111 2.12 17.98 -7.62
CA GLU A 111 1.69 18.02 -9.02
C GLU A 111 0.99 16.72 -9.41
N ARG A 112 0.18 16.75 -10.46
CA ARG A 112 -0.24 15.51 -11.13
C ARG A 112 0.97 14.83 -11.74
N PHE A 113 0.94 13.51 -11.83
CA PHE A 113 1.99 12.71 -12.44
C PHE A 113 1.40 11.55 -13.24
N GLY A 114 2.20 10.83 -14.01
CA GLY A 114 1.70 9.76 -14.87
C GLY A 114 2.82 8.89 -15.43
N VAL A 115 2.54 8.22 -16.55
CA VAL A 115 3.50 7.34 -17.23
C VAL A 115 4.81 8.07 -17.49
N SER A 116 5.93 7.39 -17.20
CA SER A 116 7.31 7.89 -17.25
C SER A 116 7.76 8.75 -16.06
N ASP A 117 6.85 9.24 -15.22
CA ASP A 117 7.26 9.97 -14.02
C ASP A 117 7.86 9.02 -12.96
N VAL A 118 8.87 9.54 -12.26
CA VAL A 118 9.50 8.91 -11.09
C VAL A 118 9.12 9.68 -9.84
N ILE A 119 8.47 9.00 -8.90
CA ILE A 119 8.14 9.54 -7.58
C ILE A 119 9.08 8.92 -6.55
N ILE A 120 9.75 9.74 -5.76
CA ILE A 120 10.54 9.26 -4.61
C ILE A 120 9.78 9.65 -3.34
N CYS A 121 9.40 8.65 -2.55
CA CYS A 121 8.80 8.82 -1.24
C CYS A 121 9.90 8.85 -0.18
N CYS A 122 9.93 9.90 0.63
CA CYS A 122 10.92 10.13 1.68
C CYS A 122 10.23 10.13 3.04
N MET A 123 10.74 9.33 3.97
CA MET A 123 10.28 9.28 5.36
C MET A 123 11.42 9.69 6.30
N ASP A 124 11.15 10.67 7.16
CA ASP A 124 12.04 11.12 8.22
C ASP A 124 11.40 10.80 9.56
N LEU A 125 11.89 9.75 10.22
CA LEU A 125 11.44 9.29 11.53
C LEU A 125 12.42 9.69 12.64
N GLU A 126 13.50 10.40 12.29
CA GLU A 126 14.59 10.78 13.19
C GLU A 126 14.40 12.18 13.75
N THR A 127 14.01 13.13 12.90
CA THR A 127 13.86 14.54 13.26
C THR A 127 12.83 14.70 14.38
N LYS A 128 13.16 15.52 15.38
CA LYS A 128 12.29 15.87 16.51
C LYS A 128 11.78 17.31 16.36
N PRO A 129 10.55 17.62 16.82
CA PRO A 129 9.65 16.77 17.60
C PRO A 129 8.81 15.79 16.77
N LEU A 130 8.62 16.05 15.48
CA LEU A 130 7.70 15.28 14.63
C LEU A 130 8.44 14.60 13.48
N ALA A 131 7.99 13.39 13.16
CA ALA A 131 8.34 12.73 11.90
C ALA A 131 7.69 13.44 10.72
N SER A 132 8.19 13.17 9.52
CA SER A 132 7.61 13.72 8.30
C SER A 132 7.66 12.75 7.13
N ILE A 133 6.70 12.93 6.22
CA ILE A 133 6.68 12.30 4.91
C ILE A 133 6.63 13.38 3.83
N ALA A 134 7.37 13.16 2.76
CA ALA A 134 7.48 14.07 1.65
C ALA A 134 7.85 13.34 0.36
N PHE A 135 7.68 14.02 -0.77
CA PHE A 135 7.85 13.41 -2.08
C PHE A 135 8.71 14.27 -3.00
N TYR A 136 9.43 13.60 -3.90
CA TYR A 136 10.02 14.21 -5.08
C TYR A 136 9.34 13.66 -6.33
N LYS A 137 9.19 14.50 -7.35
CA LYS A 137 8.79 14.11 -8.70
C LYS A 137 9.89 14.46 -9.67
N ASN A 138 10.45 13.48 -10.38
CA ASN A 138 11.53 13.67 -11.35
C ASN A 138 12.70 14.53 -10.80
N GLY A 139 13.09 14.28 -9.55
CA GLY A 139 14.14 15.03 -8.86
C GLY A 139 13.73 16.39 -8.30
N LYS A 140 12.51 16.87 -8.54
CA LYS A 140 11.97 18.11 -7.95
C LYS A 140 11.33 17.83 -6.59
N TRP A 141 11.77 18.55 -5.56
CA TRP A 141 11.16 18.53 -4.23
C TRP A 141 9.74 19.13 -4.25
N LEU A 142 8.77 18.42 -3.67
CA LEU A 142 7.37 18.87 -3.60
C LEU A 142 6.98 19.50 -2.26
N GLY A 143 7.92 19.63 -1.31
CA GLY A 143 7.63 20.07 0.06
C GLY A 143 7.25 18.94 0.99
N VAL A 144 7.16 19.20 2.30
CA VAL A 144 6.69 18.19 3.25
C VAL A 144 5.18 18.02 3.09
N ALA A 145 4.72 16.78 2.91
CA ALA A 145 3.31 16.47 2.77
C ALA A 145 2.60 16.48 4.13
N LYS A 146 3.23 15.87 5.14
CA LYS A 146 2.70 15.85 6.50
C LYS A 146 3.80 15.68 7.54
N TYR A 147 3.63 16.41 8.65
CA TYR A 147 4.29 16.11 9.92
C TYR A 147 3.36 15.28 10.81
N PHE A 148 3.90 14.29 11.51
CA PHE A 148 3.13 13.41 12.38
C PHE A 148 3.94 12.94 13.59
N ASP A 149 3.22 12.58 14.66
CA ASP A 149 3.84 12.04 15.86
C ASP A 149 4.12 10.54 15.68
N VAL A 150 5.37 10.12 15.88
CA VAL A 150 5.79 8.72 15.86
C VAL A 150 5.10 7.93 16.99
N GLY A 151 4.75 8.59 18.10
CA GLY A 151 3.99 7.99 19.19
C GLY A 151 2.63 7.45 18.75
N ASN A 152 1.99 8.07 17.74
CA ASN A 152 0.74 7.58 17.17
C ASN A 152 0.91 6.28 16.36
N LEU A 153 2.14 5.86 16.07
CA LEU A 153 2.42 4.58 15.42
C LEU A 153 2.44 3.42 16.43
N SER A 154 2.38 3.67 17.74
CA SER A 154 2.43 2.65 18.80
C SER A 154 3.63 1.69 18.67
N GLY A 155 4.77 2.18 18.16
CA GLY A 155 5.96 1.36 17.89
C GLY A 155 5.91 0.53 16.60
N SER A 156 4.88 0.70 15.78
CA SER A 156 4.74 0.00 14.48
C SER A 156 5.72 0.55 13.45
N ALA A 157 6.34 -0.36 12.70
CA ALA A 157 7.12 0.01 11.52
C ALA A 157 6.23 0.52 10.38
N LEU A 158 6.76 1.44 9.58
CA LEU A 158 6.12 1.92 8.36
C LEU A 158 6.76 1.26 7.15
N PHE A 159 5.92 0.70 6.28
CA PHE A 159 6.35 -0.04 5.11
C PHE A 159 6.13 0.81 3.85
N PRO A 160 7.08 0.86 2.92
CA PRO A 160 6.81 1.29 1.55
C PRO A 160 5.57 0.59 1.00
N HIS A 161 4.66 1.36 0.44
CA HIS A 161 3.33 0.90 0.05
C HIS A 161 2.91 1.57 -1.26
N VAL A 162 2.36 0.76 -2.17
CA VAL A 162 1.65 1.24 -3.36
C VAL A 162 0.24 0.70 -3.43
N LEU A 163 -0.65 1.48 -4.01
CA LEU A 163 -2.03 1.13 -4.31
C LEU A 163 -2.33 1.57 -5.74
N LEU A 164 -2.68 0.62 -6.60
CA LEU A 164 -2.72 0.72 -8.05
C LEU A 164 -4.10 0.33 -8.57
N LYS A 165 -4.54 0.99 -9.63
CA LYS A 165 -5.69 0.59 -10.45
C LYS A 165 -5.34 0.79 -11.91
N ASN A 166 -5.25 -0.31 -12.65
CA ASN A 166 -4.95 -0.34 -14.10
C ASN A 166 -3.61 0.29 -14.50
N MET A 167 -2.59 0.16 -13.65
CA MET A 167 -1.26 0.74 -13.84
C MET A 167 -0.17 -0.29 -13.51
N VAL A 168 0.96 -0.21 -14.23
CA VAL A 168 2.16 -1.01 -13.97
C VAL A 168 3.27 -0.06 -13.51
N VAL A 169 3.91 -0.41 -12.39
CA VAL A 169 4.97 0.38 -11.78
C VAL A 169 6.18 -0.46 -11.45
N LEU A 170 7.35 0.19 -11.40
CA LEU A 170 8.59 -0.38 -10.91
C LEU A 170 8.94 0.29 -9.58
N LEU A 171 9.07 -0.51 -8.52
CA LEU A 171 9.51 -0.01 -7.22
C LEU A 171 11.02 -0.14 -7.12
N GLN A 172 11.64 0.86 -6.49
CA GLN A 172 13.08 0.99 -6.38
C GLN A 172 13.47 1.19 -4.92
N PHE A 173 13.87 0.12 -4.25
CA PHE A 173 14.21 0.15 -2.82
C PHE A 173 15.70 0.37 -2.57
N SER A 174 16.51 0.11 -3.60
CA SER A 174 17.97 0.12 -3.57
C SER A 174 18.54 0.84 -4.80
N ARG A 175 19.85 1.11 -4.79
CA ARG A 175 20.52 1.74 -5.95
C ARG A 175 20.56 0.79 -7.15
N GLU A 176 20.61 -0.50 -6.88
CA GLU A 176 20.58 -1.60 -7.84
C GLU A 176 19.26 -1.64 -8.61
N ASP A 177 18.15 -1.25 -7.97
CA ASP A 177 16.83 -1.09 -8.62
C ASP A 177 16.73 0.20 -9.46
N GLY A 178 17.79 0.99 -9.52
CA GLY A 178 17.84 2.28 -10.22
C GLY A 178 17.39 3.48 -9.37
N LEU A 179 17.24 3.34 -8.05
CA LEU A 179 16.98 4.47 -7.17
C LEU A 179 18.18 5.43 -7.18
N ILE A 180 17.90 6.72 -7.35
CA ILE A 180 18.86 7.79 -7.06
C ILE A 180 18.43 8.43 -5.74
N PRO A 181 19.08 8.09 -4.60
CA PRO A 181 18.67 8.59 -3.30
C PRO A 181 18.84 10.11 -3.22
N VAL A 182 17.88 10.75 -2.59
CA VAL A 182 17.92 12.20 -2.35
C VAL A 182 18.86 12.53 -1.19
N GLN A 183 19.42 13.73 -1.19
CA GLN A 183 20.38 14.15 -0.16
C GLN A 183 19.77 14.02 1.24
N GLY A 184 20.49 13.37 2.15
CA GLY A 184 20.06 13.17 3.54
C GLY A 184 19.14 11.97 3.77
N PHE A 185 18.78 11.22 2.73
CA PHE A 185 17.99 9.98 2.84
C PHE A 185 18.77 8.80 2.24
N LYS A 186 18.75 7.67 2.94
CA LYS A 186 19.30 6.41 2.42
C LYS A 186 18.22 5.64 1.62
N PRO A 187 18.59 4.75 0.68
CA PRO A 187 17.66 3.75 0.15
C PRO A 187 16.99 2.96 1.29
N SER A 188 15.71 2.63 1.16
CA SER A 188 14.98 1.85 2.16
C SER A 188 15.61 0.47 2.42
N SER A 189 16.31 -0.11 1.44
CA SER A 189 17.06 -1.36 1.63
C SER A 189 18.16 -1.27 2.68
N CYS A 190 18.76 -0.08 2.89
CA CYS A 190 19.79 0.11 3.92
C CYS A 190 19.26 -0.04 5.35
N ALA A 191 17.93 -0.02 5.56
CA ALA A 191 17.32 -0.22 6.88
C ALA A 191 17.71 -1.57 7.52
N ILE A 192 18.00 -2.58 6.69
CA ILE A 192 18.42 -3.92 7.14
C ILE A 192 19.81 -3.83 7.79
N GLU A 193 20.77 -3.27 7.07
CA GLU A 193 22.16 -3.11 7.54
C GLU A 193 22.25 -2.15 8.73
N ASP A 194 21.41 -1.12 8.74
CA ASP A 194 21.32 -0.15 9.83
C ASP A 194 20.59 -0.71 11.09
N GLY A 195 20.06 -1.94 11.04
CA GLY A 195 19.46 -2.63 12.20
C GLY A 195 18.12 -2.04 12.67
N ILE A 196 17.45 -1.27 11.81
CA ILE A 196 16.17 -0.60 12.10
C ILE A 196 14.99 -1.16 11.29
N ALA A 197 15.27 -2.16 10.45
CA ALA A 197 14.30 -2.90 9.67
C ALA A 197 13.41 -3.81 10.54
N VAL A 198 12.14 -3.89 10.19
CA VAL A 198 11.19 -4.89 10.68
C VAL A 198 10.70 -5.69 9.48
N LEU A 199 10.76 -7.02 9.57
CA LEU A 199 10.26 -7.90 8.52
C LEU A 199 8.73 -7.85 8.49
N GLY A 200 8.18 -7.76 7.28
CA GLY A 200 6.76 -7.90 7.04
C GLY A 200 6.27 -9.33 7.23
N PRO A 201 4.97 -9.58 7.03
CA PRO A 201 4.40 -10.91 7.07
C PRO A 201 5.10 -11.84 6.06
N THR A 202 5.16 -13.13 6.37
CA THR A 202 5.65 -14.16 5.44
C THR A 202 4.54 -15.15 5.17
N LEU A 203 4.52 -15.71 3.96
CA LEU A 203 3.64 -16.84 3.67
C LEU A 203 4.04 -18.02 4.55
N SER A 204 3.09 -18.57 5.28
CA SER A 204 3.24 -19.85 5.97
C SER A 204 3.34 -20.99 4.96
N HIS A 205 3.60 -22.21 5.42
CA HIS A 205 3.48 -23.36 4.54
C HIS A 205 2.03 -23.53 4.09
N GLU A 206 1.81 -24.06 2.87
CA GLU A 206 0.45 -24.22 2.30
C GLU A 206 -0.51 -24.99 3.23
N HIS A 207 0.01 -25.92 4.03
CA HIS A 207 -0.79 -26.70 4.98
C HIS A 207 -1.27 -25.92 6.21
N ASP A 208 -0.70 -24.74 6.46
CA ASP A 208 -1.12 -23.83 7.54
C ASP A 208 -2.20 -22.84 7.06
N CYS A 209 -2.50 -22.80 5.76
CA CYS A 209 -3.54 -21.93 5.20
C CYS A 209 -4.93 -22.46 5.54
N GLU A 210 -5.77 -21.58 6.09
CA GLU A 210 -7.13 -21.90 6.49
C GLU A 210 -8.14 -21.29 5.52
N LEU A 211 -9.05 -22.11 4.99
CA LEU A 211 -10.19 -21.67 4.19
C LEU A 211 -11.48 -22.01 4.93
N THR A 212 -12.27 -21.00 5.28
CA THR A 212 -13.58 -21.17 5.91
C THR A 212 -14.68 -20.67 4.97
N MET A 213 -15.56 -21.59 4.56
CA MET A 213 -16.72 -21.26 3.71
C MET A 213 -17.99 -21.09 4.57
N LEU A 214 -18.61 -19.92 4.49
CA LEU A 214 -19.81 -19.58 5.25
C LEU A 214 -21.07 -20.10 4.53
N VAL A 215 -21.78 -21.06 5.12
CA VAL A 215 -23.00 -21.64 4.55
C VAL A 215 -24.20 -21.43 5.48
N GLY A 216 -25.34 -20.97 4.94
CA GLY A 216 -26.58 -20.83 5.71
C GLY A 216 -27.53 -19.75 5.18
N LEU A 217 -28.72 -19.66 5.78
CA LEU A 217 -29.79 -18.76 5.33
C LEU A 217 -29.40 -17.27 5.39
N PRO A 218 -29.95 -16.40 4.53
CA PRO A 218 -29.83 -14.95 4.68
C PRO A 218 -30.22 -14.50 6.10
N ALA A 219 -29.56 -13.46 6.60
CA ALA A 219 -29.77 -12.91 7.94
C ALA A 219 -29.53 -13.88 9.14
N SER A 220 -28.91 -15.05 8.93
CA SER A 220 -28.60 -16.00 10.01
C SER A 220 -27.34 -15.66 10.83
N GLY A 221 -26.76 -14.46 10.66
CA GLY A 221 -25.59 -13.98 11.43
C GLY A 221 -24.21 -14.45 10.94
N LYS A 222 -24.09 -15.07 9.75
CA LYS A 222 -22.81 -15.60 9.22
C LYS A 222 -21.72 -14.53 9.10
N THR A 223 -22.05 -13.39 8.50
CA THR A 223 -21.09 -12.29 8.31
C THR A 223 -20.65 -11.75 9.67
N THR A 224 -21.57 -11.57 10.61
CA THR A 224 -21.26 -11.14 11.98
C THR A 224 -20.30 -12.10 12.69
N TRP A 225 -20.50 -13.41 12.53
CA TRP A 225 -19.59 -14.40 13.08
C TRP A 225 -18.20 -14.32 12.43
N ALA A 226 -18.14 -14.16 11.11
CA ALA A 226 -16.87 -14.11 10.38
C ALA A 226 -16.07 -12.84 10.68
N GLU A 227 -16.73 -11.68 10.75
CA GLU A 227 -16.12 -10.41 11.17
C GLU A 227 -15.56 -10.51 12.60
N LYS A 228 -16.33 -11.13 13.50
CA LYS A 228 -15.86 -11.39 14.87
C LYS A 228 -14.63 -12.31 14.86
N TRP A 229 -14.65 -13.39 14.08
CA TRP A 229 -13.55 -14.34 13.99
C TRP A 229 -12.25 -13.69 13.48
N VAL A 230 -12.36 -12.84 12.44
CA VAL A 230 -11.24 -12.07 11.88
C VAL A 230 -10.64 -11.13 12.94
N ASN A 231 -11.49 -10.44 13.70
CA ASN A 231 -11.05 -9.50 14.75
C ASN A 231 -10.43 -10.21 15.97
N GLU A 232 -10.87 -11.43 16.28
CA GLU A 232 -10.32 -12.23 17.39
C GLU A 232 -8.99 -12.91 17.02
N HIS A 233 -8.66 -13.02 15.72
CA HIS A 233 -7.44 -13.68 15.23
C HIS A 233 -6.63 -12.80 14.25
N PRO A 234 -6.16 -11.61 14.68
CA PRO A 234 -5.42 -10.69 13.80
C PRO A 234 -4.11 -11.30 13.25
N GLU A 235 -3.50 -12.24 13.97
CA GLU A 235 -2.29 -12.95 13.56
C GLU A 235 -2.50 -13.86 12.34
N LYS A 236 -3.74 -14.35 12.13
CA LYS A 236 -4.10 -15.19 10.99
C LYS A 236 -4.31 -14.39 9.71
N ARG A 237 -4.50 -13.06 9.83
CA ARG A 237 -4.70 -12.14 8.71
C ARG A 237 -5.76 -12.63 7.72
N TYR A 238 -6.89 -13.09 8.25
CA TYR A 238 -8.01 -13.55 7.43
C TYR A 238 -8.50 -12.46 6.48
N VAL A 239 -8.70 -12.84 5.22
CA VAL A 239 -9.38 -12.02 4.23
C VAL A 239 -10.82 -12.50 4.12
N LEU A 240 -11.77 -11.66 4.56
CA LEU A 240 -13.19 -11.97 4.44
C LEU A 240 -13.67 -11.71 3.01
N PHE A 241 -13.64 -12.76 2.18
CA PHE A 241 -14.16 -12.69 0.82
C PHE A 241 -15.68 -12.62 0.82
N GLY A 242 -16.21 -11.52 0.29
CA GLY A 242 -17.64 -11.27 0.15
C GLY A 242 -17.89 -10.01 -0.67
N THR A 243 -19.17 -9.71 -0.92
CA THR A 243 -19.58 -8.53 -1.70
C THR A 243 -19.01 -7.22 -1.16
N ASN A 244 -18.94 -7.05 0.17
CA ASN A 244 -18.36 -5.86 0.77
C ASN A 244 -16.88 -5.66 0.43
N LEU A 245 -16.08 -6.74 0.40
CA LEU A 245 -14.67 -6.64 0.04
C LEU A 245 -14.50 -6.22 -1.42
N ALA A 246 -15.29 -6.81 -2.32
CA ALA A 246 -15.29 -6.44 -3.73
C ALA A 246 -15.69 -4.96 -3.90
N LEU A 247 -16.76 -4.51 -3.24
CA LEU A 247 -17.22 -3.12 -3.29
C LEU A 247 -16.17 -2.15 -2.71
N ASP A 248 -15.51 -2.53 -1.62
CA ASP A 248 -14.43 -1.74 -1.02
C ASP A 248 -13.24 -1.57 -1.98
N GLN A 249 -12.90 -2.65 -2.71
CA GLN A 249 -11.85 -2.62 -3.73
C GLN A 249 -12.28 -1.85 -4.99
N MET A 250 -13.57 -1.67 -5.24
CA MET A 250 -14.09 -0.94 -6.40
C MET A 250 -14.32 0.55 -6.16
N LYS A 251 -14.03 1.07 -4.96
CA LYS A 251 -14.22 2.49 -4.61
C LYS A 251 -13.53 3.41 -5.62
N VAL A 252 -14.31 4.27 -6.27
CA VAL A 252 -13.80 5.35 -7.13
C VAL A 252 -13.44 6.54 -6.25
N SER A 253 -12.26 7.13 -6.45
CA SER A 253 -11.92 8.32 -5.67
C SER A 253 -12.81 9.51 -6.04
N ALA A 254 -13.25 10.23 -5.01
CA ALA A 254 -14.02 11.49 -5.04
C ALA A 254 -15.54 11.46 -5.30
N PHE A 255 -16.18 10.31 -5.59
CA PHE A 255 -17.65 10.23 -5.57
C PHE A 255 -18.13 8.87 -5.06
N SER A 256 -18.96 8.87 -4.01
CA SER A 256 -19.79 7.73 -3.64
C SER A 256 -20.78 7.46 -4.77
N ILE A 257 -20.37 6.70 -5.79
CA ILE A 257 -21.31 6.07 -6.71
C ILE A 257 -21.74 4.78 -6.02
N CYS A 258 -22.99 4.72 -5.56
CA CYS A 258 -23.60 3.47 -5.12
C CYS A 258 -23.67 2.51 -6.31
N TYR A 259 -22.79 1.51 -6.36
CA TYR A 259 -22.94 0.35 -7.24
C TYR A 259 -24.11 -0.50 -6.71
N ASN A 260 -25.34 -0.11 -7.05
CA ASN A 260 -26.54 -0.91 -6.78
C ASN A 260 -26.93 -1.83 -7.94
N SER A 261 -26.16 -1.88 -9.03
CA SER A 261 -26.56 -2.52 -10.28
C SER A 261 -25.72 -3.73 -10.71
N PHE A 262 -24.77 -4.21 -9.88
CA PHE A 262 -23.92 -5.35 -10.23
C PHE A 262 -24.39 -6.71 -9.68
N PHE A 263 -25.46 -6.75 -8.88
CA PHE A 263 -25.96 -7.98 -8.26
C PHE A 263 -27.48 -8.17 -8.39
N ASP A 264 -28.03 -7.85 -9.58
CA ASP A 264 -29.37 -8.29 -9.99
C ASP A 264 -29.27 -9.41 -11.04
#